data_AF-A0A1H8E593-F1
#
_entry.id   AF-A0A1H8E593-F1
#
_cell.length_a   1.000
_cell.length_b   1.000
_cell.length_c   1.000
_cell.angle_alpha   90.00
_cell.angle_beta   90.00
_cell.angle_gamma   90.00
#
_symmetry.space_group_name_H-M   'P 1'
#
loop_
_entity.id
_entity.type
_entity.pdbx_description
1 polymer ?
#
loop_
_entity_poly.entity_id
_entity_poly.type
_entity_poly.pdbx_seq_one_letter_code
_entity_poly.pdbx_strand_id
1 'polypeptide(L)' 'MWLRNRQGTEPVTARSPLGARRALSLVALVVAVIAAVFFVVRAMSTGQAVWGWEAAIAGAVAVVAAADLAVLRRRRERGR' A
#
# COMPACT_ATOMS: atom_id res chain seq x y z
N MET A 1 21.00 33.73 6.74
CA MET A 1 20.34 32.40 6.80
C MET A 1 21.00 31.49 5.76
N TRP A 2 22.24 31.02 5.93
CA TRP A 2 22.71 29.90 6.74
C TRP A 2 21.74 28.70 6.85
N LEU A 3 22.23 27.53 6.40
CA LEU A 3 21.65 26.17 6.41
C LEU A 3 20.72 25.74 5.24
N ARG A 4 21.23 25.76 4.01
CA ARG A 4 20.90 24.72 3.02
C ARG A 4 22.17 23.98 2.61
N ASN A 5 22.76 23.29 3.58
CA ASN A 5 23.81 22.31 3.29
C ASN A 5 23.14 21.08 2.66
N ARG A 6 22.92 21.12 1.33
CA ARG A 6 22.64 19.93 0.53
C ARG A 6 23.99 19.28 0.18
N GLN A 7 24.67 18.72 1.17
CA GLN A 7 25.70 17.72 0.92
C GLN A 7 25.00 16.39 0.65
N GLY A 8 24.53 16.24 -0.58
CA GLY A 8 24.17 14.96 -1.15
C GLY A 8 24.93 14.82 -2.44
N THR A 9 25.82 13.84 -2.53
CA THR A 9 26.46 13.40 -3.78
C THR A 9 25.49 12.66 -4.70
N GLU A 10 24.18 12.77 -4.45
CA GLU A 10 23.16 12.07 -5.21
C GLU A 10 23.06 12.67 -6.63
N PRO A 11 23.21 11.83 -7.67
CA PRO A 11 23.14 12.29 -9.05
C PRO A 11 21.76 12.90 -9.34
N VAL A 12 21.74 14.01 -10.08
CA VAL A 12 20.54 14.80 -10.44
C VAL A 12 19.48 13.97 -11.20
N THR A 13 19.86 12.79 -11.69
CA THR A 13 19.02 11.80 -12.38
C THR A 13 18.36 10.77 -11.47
N ALA A 14 18.60 10.82 -10.15
CA ALA A 14 17.96 9.92 -9.18
C ALA A 14 16.44 10.14 -9.19
N ARG A 15 15.74 9.38 -10.04
CA ARG A 15 14.28 9.33 -10.03
C ARG A 15 13.85 8.76 -8.69
N SER A 16 13.24 9.60 -7.88
CA SER A 16 12.68 9.25 -6.59
C SER A 16 11.90 7.91 -6.64
N PRO A 17 12.26 6.90 -5.84
CA PRO A 17 11.57 5.59 -5.81
C PRO A 17 10.10 5.67 -5.38
N LEU A 18 9.59 6.87 -5.04
CA LEU A 18 8.20 7.11 -4.66
C LEU A 18 7.20 6.79 -5.79
N GLY A 19 7.61 6.87 -7.06
CA GLY A 19 6.76 6.52 -8.20
C GLY A 19 6.44 5.02 -8.22
N ALA A 20 7.49 4.19 -8.19
CA ALA A 20 7.37 2.74 -8.17
C ALA A 20 6.63 2.24 -6.91
N ARG A 21 6.95 2.80 -5.74
CA ARG A 21 6.23 2.48 -4.49
C ARG A 21 4.74 2.75 -4.60
N ARG A 22 4.34 3.90 -5.18
CA ARG A 22 2.92 4.21 -5.37
C ARG A 22 2.23 3.20 -6.29
N ALA A 23 2.87 2.84 -7.40
CA ALA A 23 2.31 1.88 -8.35
C ALA A 23 2.15 0.49 -7.71
N LEU A 24 3.20 0.00 -7.03
CA LEU A 24 3.17 -1.28 -6.32
C LEU A 24 2.12 -1.29 -5.21
N SER A 25 2.01 -0.25 -4.39
CA SER A 25 0.98 -0.18 -3.34
C SER A 25 -0.45 -0.12 -3.91
N LEU A 26 -0.65 0.54 -5.06
CA LEU A 26 -1.95 0.56 -5.74
C LEU A 26 -2.34 -0.82 -6.26
N VAL A 27 -1.41 -1.49 -6.95
CA VAL A 27 -1.62 -2.85 -7.46
C VAL A 27 -1.89 -3.82 -6.31
N ALA A 28 -1.07 -3.75 -5.25
CA ALA A 28 -1.25 -4.57 -4.05
C ALA A 28 -2.62 -4.33 -3.40
N LEU A 29 -3.07 -3.07 -3.29
CA LEU A 29 -4.39 -2.75 -2.75
C LEU A 29 -5.51 -3.39 -3.57
N VAL A 30 -5.49 -3.23 -4.90
CA VAL A 30 -6.53 -3.77 -5.78
C VAL A 30 -6.59 -5.29 -5.69
N VAL A 31 -5.44 -5.97 -5.75
CA VAL A 31 -5.36 -7.43 -5.64
C VAL A 31 -5.86 -7.91 -4.27
N ALA A 32 -5.45 -7.24 -3.18
CA ALA A 32 -5.88 -7.60 -1.84
C ALA A 32 -7.39 -7.44 -1.63
N VAL A 33 -7.99 -6.37 -2.16
CA VAL A 33 -9.45 -6.15 -2.09
C VAL A 33 -10.21 -7.24 -2.86
N ILE A 34 -9.78 -7.56 -4.08
CA ILE A 34 -10.41 -8.62 -4.89
C ILE A 34 -10.32 -9.97 -4.15
N ALA A 35 -9.14 -10.31 -3.62
CA ALA A 35 -8.94 -11.53 -2.86
C ALA A 35 -9.82 -11.59 -1.60
N ALA A 36 -9.91 -10.48 -0.84
CA ALA A 36 -10.75 -10.40 0.35
C ALA A 36 -12.23 -10.64 0.02
N VAL A 37 -12.76 -10.00 -1.02
CA VAL A 37 -14.14 -10.22 -1.48
C VAL A 37 -14.35 -11.68 -1.88
N PHE A 38 -13.42 -12.26 -2.64
CA PHE A 38 -13.49 -13.67 -3.05
C PHE A 38 -13.56 -14.62 -1.84
N PHE A 39 -12.66 -14.46 -0.87
CA PHE A 39 -12.64 -15.32 0.32
C PHE A 39 -13.88 -15.14 1.21
N VAL A 40 -14.38 -13.91 1.37
CA VAL A 40 -15.62 -13.65 2.11
C VAL A 40 -16.81 -14.35 1.44
N VAL A 41 -16.95 -14.23 0.12
CA VAL A 41 -18.02 -14.92 -0.63
C VAL A 41 -17.91 -16.43 -0.47
N ARG A 42 -16.70 -16.99 -0.55
CA ARG A 42 -16.46 -18.42 -0.35
C ARG A 42 -16.74 -18.89 1.08
N ALA A 43 -16.43 -18.07 2.07
CA ALA A 43 -16.74 -18.36 3.48
C ALA A 43 -18.25 -18.42 3.69
N MET A 44 -19.00 -17.46 3.15
CA MET A 44 -20.46 -17.45 3.23
C MET A 44 -21.10 -18.62 2.46
N SER A 45 -20.53 -19.03 1.33
CA SER A 45 -21.10 -20.12 0.53
C SER A 45 -20.80 -21.52 1.07
N THR A 46 -19.66 -21.72 1.73
CA THR A 46 -19.21 -23.05 2.18
C THR A 46 -19.37 -23.28 3.67
N GLY A 47 -19.45 -22.22 4.48
CA GLY A 47 -19.51 -22.30 5.94
C GLY A 47 -18.25 -22.87 6.61
N GLN A 48 -17.15 -23.10 5.87
CA GLN A 48 -15.92 -23.62 6.46
C GLN A 48 -15.09 -22.49 7.10
N ALA A 49 -14.60 -22.75 8.32
CA ALA A 49 -13.82 -21.79 9.09
C ALA A 49 -12.51 -21.36 8.42
N VAL A 50 -11.95 -22.22 7.55
CA VAL A 50 -10.73 -21.96 6.76
C VAL A 50 -10.89 -20.65 5.99
N TRP A 51 -11.93 -20.54 5.16
CA TRP A 51 -12.23 -19.34 4.36
C TRP A 51 -12.40 -18.06 5.17
N GLY A 52 -12.86 -18.17 6.43
CA GLY A 52 -12.94 -17.04 7.35
C GLY A 52 -11.55 -16.52 7.76
N TRP A 53 -10.61 -17.43 8.02
CA TRP A 53 -9.22 -17.05 8.31
C TRP A 53 -8.51 -16.46 7.10
N GLU A 54 -8.69 -17.03 5.89
CA GLU A 54 -8.12 -16.42 4.68
C GLU A 54 -8.70 -15.04 4.38
N ALA A 55 -10.01 -14.85 4.58
CA ALA A 55 -10.65 -13.54 4.45
C ALA A 55 -10.06 -12.52 5.45
N ALA A 56 -9.78 -12.93 6.69
CA ALA A 56 -9.17 -12.07 7.70
C ALA A 56 -7.74 -11.65 7.31
N ILE A 57 -6.92 -12.60 6.83
CA ILE A 57 -5.55 -12.32 6.37
C ILE A 57 -5.58 -11.38 5.15
N ALA A 58 -6.43 -11.66 4.16
CA ALA A 58 -6.59 -10.81 2.98
C ALA A 58 -7.06 -9.39 3.36
N GLY A 59 -7.99 -9.28 4.31
CA GLY A 59 -8.44 -8.01 4.88
C GLY A 59 -7.31 -7.23 5.55
N ALA A 60 -6.48 -7.89 6.36
CA ALA A 60 -5.32 -7.26 7.00
C ALA A 60 -4.32 -6.72 5.96
N VAL A 61 -4.03 -7.49 4.91
CA VAL A 61 -3.16 -7.04 3.81
C VAL A 61 -3.76 -5.83 3.09
N ALA A 62 -5.07 -5.81 2.84
CA ALA A 62 -5.75 -4.66 2.24
C ALA A 62 -5.64 -3.40 3.11
N VAL A 63 -5.79 -3.53 4.44
CA VAL A 63 -5.62 -2.40 5.38
C VAL A 63 -4.19 -1.86 5.35
N VAL A 64 -3.18 -2.72 5.35
CA VAL A 64 -1.77 -2.30 5.27
C VAL A 64 -1.51 -1.55 3.96
N ALA A 65 -1.97 -2.09 2.82
CA ALA A 65 -1.82 -1.43 1.52
C ALA A 65 -2.53 -0.06 1.46
N ALA A 66 -3.72 0.06 2.07
CA ALA A 66 -4.45 1.31 2.17
C ALA A 66 -3.72 2.34 3.05
N ALA A 67 -3.15 1.90 4.18
CA ALA A 67 -2.35 2.75 5.05
C ALA A 67 -1.09 3.28 4.34
N ASP A 68 -0.40 2.43 3.58
CA ASP A 68 0.75 2.82 2.78
C ASP A 68 0.42 3.94 1.78
N LEU A 69 -0.70 3.78 1.04
CA LEU A 69 -1.18 4.81 0.11
C LEU A 69 -1.59 6.10 0.82
N ALA A 70 -2.23 6.01 1.98
CA ALA A 70 -2.62 7.17 2.78
C ALA A 70 -1.38 7.94 3.29
N VAL A 71 -0.34 7.24 3.75
CA VAL A 71 0.93 7.83 4.18
C VAL A 71 1.63 8.51 3.00
N LEU A 72 1.68 7.85 1.83
CA LEU A 72 2.22 8.43 0.59
C LEU A 72 1.48 9.70 0.16
N ARG A 73 0.15 9.70 0.24
CA ARG A 73 -0.68 10.87 -0.07
C ARG A 73 -0.43 12.01 0.91
N ARG A 74 -0.42 11.73 2.22
CA ARG A 74 -0.17 12.71 3.28
C ARG A 74 1.23 13.33 3.19
N ARG A 75 2.25 12.55 2.81
CA ARG A 75 3.61 13.07 2.57
C ARG A 75 3.65 14.02 1.37
N ARG A 76 2.89 13.75 0.29
CA ARG A 76 2.79 14.69 -0.85
C ARG A 76 2.11 15.99 -0.48
N GLU A 77 1.07 15.93 0.35
CA GLU A 77 0.33 17.12 0.79
C GLU A 77 1.17 18.01 1.72
N ARG A 78 2.06 17.44 2.54
CA ARG A 78 2.95 18.19 3.44
C ARG A 78 4.26 18.69 2.81
N GLY A 79 4.61 18.18 1.63
CA GLY A 79 5.83 18.55 0.90
C GLY A 79 5.63 19.63 -0.16
N ARG A 80 4.40 20.13 -0.32
CA ARG A 80 4.07 21.36 -1.04
C ARG A 80 3.99 22.51 -0.06
#